data_AF-E6WW56-F1
#
_entry.id   AF-E6WW56-F1
#
_cell.length_a   1.000
_cell.length_b   1.000
_cell.length_c   1.000
_cell.angle_alpha   90.00
_cell.angle_beta   90.00
_cell.angle_gamma   90.00
#
_symmetry.space_group_name_H-M   'P 1'
#
loop_
_entity.id
_entity.type
_entity.pdbx_description
1 polymer ?
#
loop_
_entity_poly.entity_id
_entity_poly.type
_entity_poly.pdbx_seq_one_letter_code
_entity_poly.pdbx_strand_id
1 'polypeptide(L)'
;MKTVIHLTILAIALQASAASAQALWGGAAYGMDLAQVQAKVPQARVPESPDELAGGESEGLRVEGVEVAGHRFQASYFFAGGALVQVDLVQRAARAGRADLQVFQDVAAALEAQHGAPAGSTQQDEPFERRRVHWQVADTQVALLLFQLGDASLVKVVYQVQPPDAPPPVRLRSDG
;
A
#
# COMPACT_ATOMS: atom_id res chain seq x y z
N MET A 1 -18.83 40.02 53.45
CA MET A 1 -18.97 38.70 52.79
C MET A 1 -19.09 38.99 51.29
N LYS A 2 -18.25 38.55 50.34
CA LYS A 2 -17.31 37.42 50.22
C LYS A 2 -16.16 37.83 49.25
N THR A 3 -14.94 37.48 49.64
CA THR A 3 -13.74 37.10 48.86
C THR A 3 -13.65 37.37 47.34
N VAL A 4 -12.57 38.07 46.99
CA VAL A 4 -11.82 38.05 45.72
C VAL A 4 -11.26 36.64 45.43
N ILE A 5 -11.13 36.24 44.15
CA ILE A 5 -9.98 35.54 43.53
C ILE A 5 -10.31 35.33 42.03
N HIS A 6 -9.52 35.95 41.15
CA HIS A 6 -9.39 35.55 39.75
C HIS A 6 -8.44 34.35 39.69
N LEU A 7 -8.79 33.25 39.00
CA LEU A 7 -7.79 32.33 38.46
C LEU A 7 -8.30 31.54 37.25
N THR A 8 -7.59 31.76 36.15
CA THR A 8 -7.57 31.13 34.83
C THR A 8 -7.45 29.61 34.88
N ILE A 9 -8.27 28.87 34.14
CA ILE A 9 -7.84 27.61 33.48
C ILE A 9 -8.37 27.58 32.05
N LEU A 10 -7.43 27.84 31.14
CA LEU A 10 -7.45 27.58 29.72
C LEU A 10 -7.62 26.08 29.50
N ALA A 11 -8.81 25.61 29.09
CA ALA A 11 -8.98 24.26 28.57
C ALA A 11 -8.44 24.24 27.13
N ILE A 12 -7.14 24.03 27.04
CA ILE A 12 -6.41 23.70 25.82
C ILE A 12 -7.04 22.41 25.25
N ALA A 13 -7.96 22.53 24.31
CA ALA A 13 -8.35 21.44 23.43
C ALA A 13 -7.30 21.30 22.31
N LEU A 14 -6.04 21.06 22.67
CA LEU A 14 -5.14 20.33 21.79
C LEU A 14 -5.34 18.86 22.13
N GLN A 15 -6.04 18.14 21.26
CA GLN A 15 -5.79 16.71 21.00
C GLN A 15 -6.68 16.19 19.87
N ALA A 16 -6.33 16.60 18.66
CA ALA A 16 -5.98 15.70 17.58
C ALA A 16 -5.82 16.60 16.36
N SER A 17 -4.63 17.16 16.20
CA SER A 17 -4.12 17.25 14.84
C SER A 17 -4.15 15.81 14.35
N ALA A 18 -5.20 15.42 13.64
CA ALA A 18 -5.11 14.38 12.66
C ALA A 18 -4.08 14.92 11.65
N ALA A 19 -2.80 14.81 12.01
CA ALA A 19 -1.78 14.61 11.02
C ALA A 19 -2.38 13.53 10.14
N SER A 20 -2.66 13.90 8.90
CA SER A 20 -3.18 13.01 7.87
C SER A 20 -2.13 11.92 7.69
N ALA A 21 -2.11 10.97 8.62
CA ALA A 21 -1.20 9.86 8.59
C ALA A 21 -1.55 9.16 7.30
N GLN A 22 -0.62 9.20 6.34
CA GLN A 22 -0.88 8.71 5.01
C GLN A 22 -1.25 7.24 5.13
N ALA A 23 -2.55 6.96 4.95
CA ALA A 23 -3.13 5.69 5.29
C ALA A 23 -2.65 4.64 4.30
N LEU A 24 -2.03 3.60 4.82
CA LEU A 24 -1.66 2.41 4.08
C LEU A 24 -2.69 1.31 4.37
N TRP A 25 -2.42 0.09 3.90
CA TRP A 25 -3.37 -1.02 4.05
C TRP A 25 -3.50 -1.50 5.51
N GLY A 26 -4.69 -1.96 5.88
CA GLY A 26 -4.95 -2.57 7.20
C GLY A 26 -4.95 -1.59 8.37
N GLY A 27 -5.14 -0.29 8.12
CA GLY A 27 -5.11 0.75 9.16
C GLY A 27 -3.71 1.13 9.65
N ALA A 28 -2.67 0.60 9.00
CA ALA A 28 -1.32 1.08 9.14
C ALA A 28 -1.16 2.44 8.43
N ALA A 29 -0.15 3.21 8.81
CA ALA A 29 0.14 4.47 8.16
C ALA A 29 1.64 4.66 8.00
N TYR A 30 2.01 5.49 7.03
CA TYR A 30 3.39 5.89 6.81
C TYR A 30 4.05 6.40 8.10
N GLY A 31 5.33 6.07 8.28
CA GLY A 31 6.11 6.48 9.44
C GLY A 31 5.94 5.60 10.67
N MET A 32 4.96 4.67 10.68
CA MET A 32 4.78 3.76 11.82
C MET A 32 5.99 2.83 11.99
N ASP A 33 6.43 2.62 13.22
CA ASP A 33 7.41 1.58 13.52
C ASP A 33 6.77 0.18 13.51
N LEU A 34 7.59 -0.86 13.60
CA LEU A 34 7.15 -2.25 13.57
C LEU A 34 6.12 -2.56 14.67
N ALA A 35 6.31 -2.06 15.89
CA ALA A 35 5.42 -2.32 17.01
C ALA A 35 4.05 -1.63 16.82
N GLN A 36 4.04 -0.42 16.26
CA GLN A 36 2.84 0.32 15.91
C GLN A 36 2.05 -0.40 14.80
N VAL A 37 2.73 -0.89 13.76
CA VAL A 37 2.09 -1.68 12.70
C VAL A 37 1.53 -2.98 13.28
N GLN A 38 2.29 -3.69 14.12
CA GLN A 38 1.85 -4.92 14.78
C GLN A 38 0.63 -4.70 15.68
N ALA A 39 0.53 -3.55 16.35
CA ALA A 39 -0.63 -3.19 17.16
C ALA A 39 -1.89 -2.95 16.31
N LYS A 40 -1.73 -2.43 15.08
CA LYS A 40 -2.83 -2.27 14.11
C LYS A 40 -3.19 -3.57 13.41
N VAL A 41 -2.22 -4.47 13.24
CA VAL A 41 -2.35 -5.71 12.48
C VAL A 41 -1.83 -6.87 13.33
N PRO A 42 -2.57 -7.30 14.38
CA PRO A 42 -2.07 -8.29 15.36
C PRO A 42 -1.73 -9.66 14.76
N GLN A 43 -2.29 -9.99 13.60
CA GLN A 43 -2.00 -11.21 12.85
C GLN A 43 -0.70 -11.15 12.04
N ALA A 44 -0.09 -9.97 11.87
CA ALA A 44 1.18 -9.85 11.16
C ALA A 44 2.29 -10.57 11.92
N ARG A 45 3.25 -11.12 11.18
CA ARG A 45 4.41 -11.85 11.71
C ARG A 45 5.67 -11.36 11.02
N VAL A 46 6.79 -11.43 11.74
CA VAL A 46 8.10 -11.23 11.12
C VAL A 46 8.36 -12.42 10.18
N PRO A 47 8.65 -12.20 8.90
CA PRO A 47 8.91 -13.29 7.96
C PRO A 47 10.25 -13.97 8.26
N GLU A 48 10.31 -15.30 8.09
CA GLU A 48 11.57 -16.07 8.24
C GLU A 48 12.60 -15.69 7.16
N SER A 49 12.11 -15.30 5.98
CA SER A 49 12.90 -14.81 4.86
C SER A 49 12.27 -13.50 4.36
N PRO A 50 12.75 -12.35 4.89
CA PRO A 50 12.29 -11.03 4.46
C PRO A 50 12.58 -10.77 2.99
N ASP A 51 11.61 -10.20 2.28
CA ASP A 51 11.85 -9.59 0.97
C ASP A 51 12.51 -8.20 1.10
N GLU A 52 13.15 -7.75 0.03
CA GLU A 52 13.74 -6.41 -0.07
C GLU A 52 13.25 -5.73 -1.35
N LEU A 53 12.85 -4.47 -1.25
CA LEU A 53 12.52 -3.64 -2.41
C LEU A 53 13.81 -3.11 -3.06
N ALA A 54 13.72 -2.71 -4.33
CA ALA A 54 14.87 -2.20 -5.08
C ALA A 54 15.52 -0.94 -4.48
N GLY A 55 14.83 -0.22 -3.58
CA GLY A 55 15.34 0.95 -2.86
C GLY A 55 16.06 0.61 -1.55
N GLY A 56 16.13 -0.67 -1.16
CA GLY A 56 16.75 -1.13 0.08
C GLY A 56 15.77 -1.21 1.27
N GLU A 57 14.48 -0.95 1.05
CA GLU A 57 13.45 -1.15 2.07
C GLU A 57 13.25 -2.65 2.33
N SER A 58 13.27 -3.05 3.60
CA SER A 58 13.19 -4.45 4.01
C SER A 58 11.80 -4.78 4.57
N GLU A 59 11.31 -5.98 4.27
CA GLU A 59 10.06 -6.50 4.81
C GLU A 59 10.18 -6.79 6.31
N GLY A 60 9.47 -6.02 7.13
CA GLY A 60 9.47 -6.21 8.58
C GLY A 60 8.33 -7.11 9.07
N LEU A 61 7.20 -7.09 8.37
CA LEU A 61 5.99 -7.80 8.76
C LEU A 61 5.26 -8.36 7.54
N ARG A 62 4.62 -9.51 7.72
CA ARG A 62 3.85 -10.22 6.71
C ARG A 62 2.53 -10.75 7.27
N VAL A 63 1.47 -10.71 6.49
CA VAL A 63 0.19 -11.38 6.76
C VAL A 63 -0.17 -12.24 5.57
N GLU A 64 -0.42 -13.52 5.81
CA GLU A 64 -0.87 -14.45 4.77
C GLU A 64 -2.39 -14.45 4.63
N GLY A 65 -2.88 -14.69 3.41
CA GLY A 65 -4.29 -14.98 3.14
C GLY A 65 -5.25 -13.83 3.42
N VAL A 66 -4.81 -12.58 3.26
CA VAL A 66 -5.70 -11.42 3.37
C VAL A 66 -6.64 -11.39 2.17
N GLU A 67 -7.93 -11.10 2.39
CA GLU A 67 -8.92 -11.11 1.32
C GLU A 67 -9.13 -9.70 0.75
N VAL A 68 -9.01 -9.59 -0.57
CA VAL A 68 -9.32 -8.38 -1.35
C VAL A 68 -10.17 -8.78 -2.53
N ALA A 69 -11.38 -8.22 -2.64
CA ALA A 69 -12.34 -8.55 -3.69
C ALA A 69 -12.62 -10.06 -3.83
N GLY A 70 -12.61 -10.81 -2.72
CA GLY A 70 -12.82 -12.26 -2.70
C GLY A 70 -11.59 -13.10 -3.08
N HIS A 71 -10.44 -12.47 -3.34
CA HIS A 71 -9.18 -13.13 -3.68
C HIS A 71 -8.18 -13.03 -2.54
N ARG A 72 -7.33 -14.05 -2.38
CA ARG A 72 -6.35 -14.11 -1.30
C ARG A 72 -5.00 -13.56 -1.73
N PHE A 73 -4.48 -12.64 -0.92
CA PHE A 73 -3.18 -12.01 -1.09
C PHE A 73 -2.29 -12.26 0.13
N GLN A 74 -0.98 -12.18 -0.07
CA GLN A 74 -0.01 -11.94 0.99
C GLN A 74 0.16 -10.43 1.15
N ALA A 75 0.01 -9.89 2.36
CA ALA A 75 0.35 -8.51 2.68
C ALA A 75 1.76 -8.43 3.26
N SER A 76 2.62 -7.61 2.67
CA SER A 76 4.00 -7.39 3.10
C SER A 76 4.22 -5.91 3.44
N TYR A 77 4.75 -5.64 4.62
CA TYR A 77 4.98 -4.29 5.15
C TYR A 77 6.47 -3.98 5.11
N PHE A 78 6.86 -2.97 4.33
CA PHE A 78 8.25 -2.62 4.06
C PHE A 78 8.68 -1.38 4.84
N PHE A 79 9.85 -1.47 5.45
CA PHE A 79 10.38 -0.45 6.34
C PHE A 79 11.71 0.12 5.81
N ALA A 80 11.87 1.42 5.95
CA ALA A 80 13.12 2.14 5.70
C ALA A 80 13.53 2.87 6.99
N GLY A 81 14.75 2.65 7.48
CA GLY A 81 15.23 3.29 8.71
C GLY A 81 14.34 3.02 9.94
N GLY A 82 13.64 1.88 9.98
CA GLY A 82 12.72 1.50 11.05
C GLY A 82 11.28 2.04 10.93
N ALA A 83 10.96 2.78 9.87
CA ALA A 83 9.65 3.36 9.64
C ALA A 83 8.95 2.73 8.42
N LEU A 84 7.65 2.49 8.53
CA LEU A 84 6.82 1.94 7.46
C LEU A 84 6.73 2.93 6.29
N VAL A 85 7.06 2.46 5.09
CA VAL A 85 7.04 3.31 3.89
C VAL A 85 6.14 2.78 2.78
N GLN A 86 5.93 1.47 2.72
CA GLN A 86 5.12 0.82 1.68
C GLN A 86 4.46 -0.45 2.20
N VAL A 87 3.27 -0.75 1.68
CA VAL A 87 2.61 -2.05 1.85
C VAL A 87 2.28 -2.62 0.48
N ASP A 88 2.70 -3.86 0.26
CA ASP A 88 2.37 -4.63 -0.94
C ASP A 88 1.38 -5.73 -0.61
N LEU A 89 0.30 -5.82 -1.39
CA LEU A 89 -0.55 -7.02 -1.43
C LEU A 89 -0.22 -7.78 -2.69
N VAL A 90 0.27 -9.02 -2.56
CA VAL A 90 0.71 -9.82 -3.70
C VAL A 90 -0.06 -11.13 -3.77
N GLN A 91 -0.59 -11.42 -4.96
CA GLN A 91 -1.09 -12.73 -5.33
C GLN A 91 -0.23 -13.26 -6.47
N ARG A 92 0.39 -14.42 -6.26
CA ARG A 92 1.14 -15.16 -7.27
C ARG A 92 0.36 -16.41 -7.66
N ALA A 93 0.25 -16.67 -8.95
CA ALA A 93 -0.39 -17.88 -9.46
C ALA A 93 0.37 -18.43 -10.66
N ALA A 94 0.27 -19.74 -10.88
CA ALA A 94 0.65 -20.32 -12.15
C ALA A 94 -0.26 -19.75 -13.25
N ARG A 95 0.29 -19.52 -14.43
CA ARG A 95 -0.46 -19.00 -15.57
C ARG A 95 -1.46 -20.06 -16.04
N ALA A 96 -2.73 -19.85 -15.71
CA ALA A 96 -3.83 -20.70 -16.11
C ALA A 96 -4.90 -19.85 -16.82
N GLY A 97 -4.82 -19.76 -18.15
CA GLY A 97 -5.75 -18.97 -18.94
C GLY A 97 -5.68 -17.47 -18.62
N ARG A 98 -6.83 -16.87 -18.23
CA ARG A 98 -7.00 -15.45 -17.90
C ARG A 98 -7.47 -15.21 -16.45
N ALA A 99 -7.23 -16.17 -15.55
CA ALA A 99 -7.67 -16.04 -14.16
C ALA A 99 -7.06 -14.82 -13.46
N ASP A 100 -5.80 -14.50 -13.78
CA ASP A 100 -5.08 -13.31 -13.32
C ASP A 100 -5.73 -11.99 -13.78
N LEU A 101 -6.26 -11.96 -15.01
CA LEU A 101 -7.02 -10.82 -15.50
C LEU A 101 -8.32 -10.64 -14.70
N GLN A 102 -9.02 -11.72 -14.38
CA GLN A 102 -10.25 -11.64 -13.58
C GLN A 102 -9.95 -11.08 -12.19
N VAL A 103 -8.91 -11.60 -11.51
CA VAL A 103 -8.45 -11.06 -10.22
C VAL A 103 -8.15 -9.57 -10.34
N PHE A 104 -7.40 -9.16 -11.37
CA PHE A 104 -7.08 -7.75 -11.60
C PHE A 104 -8.36 -6.90 -11.77
N GLN A 105 -9.33 -7.37 -12.54
CA GLN A 105 -10.59 -6.64 -12.78
C GLN A 105 -11.43 -6.52 -11.51
N ASP A 106 -11.55 -7.60 -10.74
CA ASP A 106 -12.32 -7.60 -9.48
C ASP A 106 -11.69 -6.65 -8.46
N VAL A 107 -10.36 -6.68 -8.32
CA VAL A 107 -9.65 -5.78 -7.42
C VAL A 107 -9.71 -4.33 -7.93
N ALA A 108 -9.62 -4.09 -9.24
CA ALA A 108 -9.77 -2.76 -9.81
C ALA A 108 -11.16 -2.17 -9.51
N ALA A 109 -12.22 -2.97 -9.69
CA ALA A 109 -13.58 -2.56 -9.38
C ALA A 109 -13.77 -2.28 -7.89
N ALA A 110 -13.18 -3.09 -7.01
CA ALA A 110 -13.23 -2.85 -5.57
C ALA A 110 -12.49 -1.55 -5.16
N LEU A 111 -11.31 -1.30 -5.73
CA LEU A 111 -10.54 -0.07 -5.49
C LEU A 111 -11.25 1.15 -6.06
N GLU A 112 -11.89 1.05 -7.23
CA GLU A 112 -12.69 2.12 -7.81
C GLU A 112 -13.93 2.43 -6.95
N ALA A 113 -14.61 1.40 -6.43
CA ALA A 113 -15.71 1.61 -5.49
C ALA A 113 -15.26 2.29 -4.19
N GLN A 114 -14.02 2.05 -3.75
CA GLN A 114 -13.45 2.63 -2.53
C GLN A 114 -12.91 4.04 -2.71
N HIS A 115 -12.28 4.34 -3.85
CA HIS A 115 -11.52 5.57 -4.07
C HIS A 115 -12.10 6.47 -5.18
N GLY A 116 -13.12 6.02 -5.88
CA GLY A 116 -13.64 6.66 -7.08
C GLY A 116 -12.81 6.33 -8.33
N ALA A 117 -13.04 7.10 -9.39
CA ALA A 117 -12.39 6.88 -10.68
C ALA A 117 -10.85 6.93 -10.56
N PRO A 118 -10.12 6.07 -11.31
CA PRO A 118 -8.67 6.03 -11.26
C PRO A 118 -8.05 7.32 -11.81
N ALA A 119 -6.91 7.71 -11.24
CA ALA A 119 -6.10 8.83 -11.71
C ALA A 119 -5.44 8.53 -13.08
N GLY A 120 -5.20 7.25 -13.37
CA GLY A 120 -4.78 6.82 -14.70
C GLY A 120 -4.57 5.31 -14.81
N SER A 121 -4.45 4.85 -16.05
CA SER A 121 -4.18 3.46 -16.37
C SER A 121 -3.21 3.34 -17.55
N THR A 122 -2.49 2.23 -17.59
CA THR A 122 -1.63 1.85 -18.71
C THR A 122 -1.76 0.36 -18.99
N GLN A 123 -1.80 -0.02 -20.26
CA GLN A 123 -1.80 -1.40 -20.70
C GLN A 123 -0.72 -1.59 -21.77
N GLN A 124 0.01 -2.69 -21.66
CA GLN A 124 0.97 -3.16 -22.64
C GLN A 124 0.71 -4.66 -22.80
N ASP A 125 0.46 -5.10 -24.03
CA ASP A 125 0.18 -6.51 -24.31
C ASP A 125 1.45 -7.27 -24.77
N GLU A 126 2.42 -6.57 -25.37
CA GLU A 126 3.64 -7.15 -25.96
C GLU A 126 4.92 -6.52 -25.38
N PRO A 127 6.02 -7.30 -25.20
CA PRO A 127 6.11 -8.76 -25.38
C PRO A 127 5.53 -9.57 -24.19
N PHE A 128 5.15 -8.89 -23.11
CA PHE A 128 4.51 -9.50 -21.94
C PHE A 128 3.35 -8.64 -21.49
N GLU A 129 2.23 -9.26 -21.10
CA GLU A 129 1.07 -8.53 -20.62
C GLU A 129 1.39 -7.81 -19.30
N ARG A 130 1.22 -6.49 -19.32
CA ARG A 130 1.38 -5.60 -18.19
C ARG A 130 0.21 -4.65 -18.14
N ARG A 131 -0.47 -4.60 -17.00
CA ARG A 131 -1.53 -3.62 -16.75
C ARG A 131 -1.23 -2.88 -15.48
N ARG A 132 -1.54 -1.60 -15.45
CA ARG A 132 -1.49 -0.77 -14.26
C ARG A 132 -2.72 0.12 -14.22
N VAL A 133 -3.36 0.21 -13.07
CA VAL A 133 -4.34 1.24 -12.73
C VAL A 133 -3.86 1.87 -11.43
N HIS A 134 -4.01 3.19 -11.28
CA HIS A 134 -3.61 3.85 -10.05
C HIS A 134 -4.58 4.95 -9.63
N TRP A 135 -4.63 5.18 -8.33
CA TRP A 135 -5.38 6.21 -7.64
C TRP A 135 -4.43 7.07 -6.83
N GLN A 136 -4.79 8.33 -6.67
CA GLN A 136 -4.15 9.23 -5.72
C GLN A 136 -5.16 9.51 -4.60
N VAL A 137 -4.86 9.04 -3.40
CA VAL A 137 -5.71 9.18 -2.21
C VAL A 137 -4.95 10.04 -1.21
N ALA A 138 -5.28 11.33 -1.16
CA ALA A 138 -4.46 12.34 -0.49
C ALA A 138 -2.98 12.22 -0.93
N ASP A 139 -2.06 11.96 -0.02
CA ASP A 139 -0.62 11.82 -0.30
C ASP A 139 -0.19 10.36 -0.58
N THR A 140 -1.13 9.42 -0.62
CA THR A 140 -0.86 7.99 -0.87
C THR A 140 -1.22 7.63 -2.30
N GLN A 141 -0.27 7.06 -3.03
CA GLN A 141 -0.56 6.40 -4.30
C GLN A 141 -0.97 4.95 -4.04
N VAL A 142 -2.12 4.56 -4.57
CA VAL A 142 -2.54 3.16 -4.64
C VAL A 142 -2.39 2.70 -6.08
N ALA A 143 -1.58 1.68 -6.34
CA ALA A 143 -1.37 1.16 -7.68
C ALA A 143 -1.67 -0.34 -7.73
N LEU A 144 -2.60 -0.73 -8.61
CA LEU A 144 -2.85 -2.11 -8.95
C LEU A 144 -2.07 -2.46 -10.21
N LEU A 145 -1.35 -3.57 -10.18
CA LEU A 145 -0.54 -4.05 -11.28
C LEU A 145 -0.85 -5.51 -11.60
N LEU A 146 -0.85 -5.84 -12.89
CA LEU A 146 -0.78 -7.19 -13.42
C LEU A 146 0.52 -7.32 -14.20
N PHE A 147 1.27 -8.38 -13.93
CA PHE A 147 2.48 -8.74 -14.66
C PHE A 147 2.50 -10.24 -14.96
N GLN A 148 2.90 -10.59 -16.17
CA GLN A 148 3.29 -11.96 -16.51
C GLN A 148 4.81 -12.13 -16.33
N LEU A 149 5.20 -13.20 -15.63
CA LEU A 149 6.59 -13.59 -15.37
C LEU A 149 6.78 -15.05 -15.82
N GLY A 150 7.12 -15.25 -17.09
CA GLY A 150 7.24 -16.59 -17.68
C GLY A 150 5.92 -17.36 -17.56
N ASP A 151 5.95 -18.47 -16.82
CA ASP A 151 4.79 -19.34 -16.58
C ASP A 151 3.98 -18.94 -15.34
N ALA A 152 4.30 -17.81 -14.71
CA ALA A 152 3.57 -17.27 -13.58
C ALA A 152 2.91 -15.92 -13.92
N SER A 153 1.86 -15.60 -13.18
CA SER A 153 1.27 -14.26 -13.14
C SER A 153 1.33 -13.71 -11.73
N LEU A 154 1.41 -12.38 -11.66
CA LEU A 154 1.45 -11.63 -10.43
C LEU A 154 0.44 -10.49 -10.51
N VAL A 155 -0.50 -10.48 -9.56
CA VAL A 155 -1.37 -9.34 -9.30
C VAL A 155 -0.89 -8.69 -8.01
N LYS A 156 -0.63 -7.39 -8.05
CA LYS A 156 -0.06 -6.65 -6.93
C LYS A 156 -0.79 -5.35 -6.70
N VAL A 157 -1.18 -5.08 -5.46
CA VAL A 157 -1.61 -3.75 -5.01
C VAL A 157 -0.47 -3.14 -4.20
N VAL A 158 -0.06 -1.93 -4.56
CA VAL A 158 0.97 -1.17 -3.85
C VAL A 158 0.33 0.04 -3.20
N TYR A 159 0.49 0.16 -1.89
CA TYR A 159 0.20 1.37 -1.13
C TYR A 159 1.53 2.02 -0.79
N GLN A 160 1.83 3.16 -1.40
CA GLN A 160 3.06 3.90 -1.16
C GLN A 160 2.75 5.38 -0.98
N VAL A 161 3.45 6.02 -0.05
CA VAL A 161 3.45 7.49 -0.01
C VAL A 161 4.38 7.98 -1.09
N GLN A 162 3.89 8.84 -1.98
CA GLN A 162 4.75 9.50 -2.95
C GLN A 162 5.59 10.52 -2.17
N PRO A 163 6.93 10.41 -2.12
CA PRO A 163 7.73 11.54 -1.68
C PRO A 163 7.44 12.73 -2.61
N PRO A 164 7.35 13.98 -2.11
CA PRO A 164 7.08 15.15 -2.94
C PRO A 164 7.96 15.30 -4.19
N ASP A 165 9.16 14.68 -4.17
CA ASP A 165 10.20 14.79 -5.21
C ASP A 165 10.62 13.44 -5.83
N ALA A 166 9.86 12.35 -5.69
CA ALA A 166 10.25 11.09 -6.34
C ALA A 166 10.14 11.24 -7.88
N PRO A 167 11.25 11.06 -8.64
CA PRO A 167 11.20 11.12 -10.09
C PRO A 167 10.21 10.07 -10.62
N PRO A 168 9.52 10.34 -11.75
CA PRO A 168 8.62 9.36 -12.34
C PRO A 168 9.37 8.03 -12.51
N PRO A 169 8.71 6.88 -12.22
CA PRO A 169 9.36 5.59 -12.29
C PRO A 169 10.07 5.45 -13.63
N VAL A 170 11.35 5.08 -13.59
CA VAL A 170 12.22 4.96 -14.76
C VAL A 170 11.46 4.16 -15.81
N ARG A 171 11.05 4.85 -16.89
CA ARG A 171 10.60 4.20 -18.11
C ARG A 171 11.81 3.41 -18.57
N LEU A 172 11.82 2.10 -18.36
CA LEU A 172 12.73 1.22 -19.07
C LEU A 172 12.47 1.49 -20.56
N ARG A 173 13.37 2.22 -21.20
CA ARG A 173 13.39 2.31 -22.66
C ARG A 173 13.60 0.88 -23.14
N SER A 174 12.64 0.36 -23.87
CA SER A 174 12.88 -0.79 -24.74
C SER A 174 13.75 -0.29 -25.88
N ASP A 175 15.05 -0.30 -25.68
CA ASP A 175 16.00 -0.25 -26.79
C ASP A 175 16.14 -1.69 -27.27
N GLY A 176 15.63 -1.94 -28.48
CA GLY A 176 15.64 -3.22 -29.19
C GLY A 176 14.95 -3.07 -30.54
#